data_AF-A0A5B1KYH6-F1
#
_entry.id   AF-A0A5B1KYH6-F1
#
_cell.length_a   1.000
_cell.length_b   1.000
_cell.length_c   1.000
_cell.angle_alpha   90.00
_cell.angle_beta   90.00
_cell.angle_gamma   90.00
#
_symmetry.space_group_name_H-M   'P 1'
#
loop_
_entity.id
_entity.type
_entity.pdbx_description
1 polymer ?
#
loop_
_entity_poly.entity_id
_entity_poly.type
_entity_poly.pdbx_seq_one_letter_code
_entity_poly.pdbx_strand_id
1 'polypeptide(L)'
;TVLAEDSRKLVSFAPEVAKKLKVLIQECLNENGLGEDAIEVIRAGEYREDEPFQNLVYCAYKKFGALDENNRIISQVAAASFPKDIDVVTVIESCGKEDGNT
;
A
#
# COMPACT_ATOMS: atom_id res chain seq x y z
N THR A 1 -5.58 -12.44 -27.19
CA THR A 1 -4.52 -11.58 -26.65
C THR A 1 -3.99 -12.25 -25.41
N VAL A 2 -2.72 -12.64 -25.43
CA VAL A 2 -2.08 -13.29 -24.27
C VAL A 2 -2.02 -12.24 -23.17
N LEU A 3 -2.79 -12.43 -22.10
CA LEU A 3 -2.59 -11.69 -20.86
C LEU A 3 -1.17 -12.06 -20.42
N ALA A 4 -0.27 -11.08 -20.39
CA ALA A 4 1.07 -11.30 -19.87
C ALA A 4 0.95 -11.96 -18.50
N GLU A 5 1.64 -13.08 -18.29
CA GLU A 5 1.63 -13.78 -17.00
C GLU A 5 2.08 -12.78 -15.92
N ASP A 6 1.26 -12.63 -14.89
CA ASP A 6 1.57 -11.77 -13.76
C ASP A 6 2.81 -12.33 -13.03
N SER A 7 3.97 -11.76 -13.36
CA SER A 7 5.26 -12.16 -12.82
C SER A 7 5.56 -11.54 -11.46
N ARG A 8 4.60 -10.86 -10.81
CA ARG A 8 4.81 -10.22 -9.51
C ARG A 8 5.02 -11.29 -8.43
N LYS A 9 6.05 -11.07 -7.61
CA LYS A 9 6.31 -11.93 -6.45
C LYS A 9 5.17 -11.76 -5.45
N LEU A 10 4.48 -12.85 -5.13
CA LEU A 10 3.46 -12.87 -4.09
C LEU A 10 4.11 -12.59 -2.72
N VAL A 11 3.54 -11.62 -2.00
CA VAL A 11 3.95 -11.28 -0.63
C VAL A 11 2.92 -11.86 0.33
N SER A 12 3.38 -12.68 1.28
CA SER A 12 2.55 -13.14 2.38
C SER A 12 3.03 -12.50 3.67
N PHE A 13 2.16 -11.70 4.28
CA PHE A 13 2.42 -11.10 5.59
C PHE A 13 2.23 -12.11 6.72
N ALA A 14 2.88 -11.86 7.85
CA ALA A 14 2.59 -12.59 9.07
C ALA A 14 1.11 -12.37 9.49
N PRO A 15 0.43 -13.36 10.10
CA PRO A 15 -1.01 -13.29 10.37
C PRO A 15 -1.45 -12.04 11.15
N GLU A 16 -0.65 -11.62 12.12
CA GLU A 16 -0.90 -10.43 12.94
C GLU A 16 -0.80 -9.13 12.13
N VAL A 17 0.17 -9.04 11.22
CA VAL A 17 0.33 -7.92 10.29
C VAL A 17 -0.85 -7.88 9.33
N ALA A 18 -1.19 -9.02 8.72
CA ALA A 18 -2.34 -9.13 7.81
C ALA A 18 -3.66 -8.73 8.48
N LYS A 19 -3.87 -9.16 9.73
CA LYS A 19 -5.07 -8.79 10.52
C LYS A 19 -5.10 -7.29 10.81
N LYS A 20 -3.97 -6.69 11.20
CA LYS A 20 -3.85 -5.24 11.42
C LYS A 20 -4.17 -4.47 10.14
N LEU A 21 -3.55 -4.83 9.02
CA LEU A 21 -3.78 -4.20 7.72
C LEU A 21 -5.26 -4.30 7.30
N LYS A 22 -5.89 -5.46 7.48
CA LYS A 22 -7.31 -5.65 7.16
C LYS A 22 -8.21 -4.67 7.94
N VAL A 23 -7.96 -4.50 9.24
CA VAL A 23 -8.74 -3.56 10.07
C VAL A 23 -8.54 -2.12 9.59
N LEU A 24 -7.29 -1.70 9.39
CA LEU A 24 -6.97 -0.35 8.95
C LEU A 24 -7.56 -0.01 7.57
N ILE A 25 -7.45 -0.93 6.61
CA ILE A 25 -8.03 -0.75 5.28
C ILE A 25 -9.56 -0.62 5.40
N GLN A 26 -10.22 -1.45 6.20
CA GLN A 26 -11.66 -1.37 6.37
C GLN A 26 -12.11 -0.04 7.00
N GLU A 27 -11.39 0.47 7.99
CA GLU A 27 -11.65 1.80 8.56
C GLU A 27 -11.51 2.88 7.49
N CYS A 28 -10.43 2.85 6.71
CA CYS A 28 -10.17 3.86 5.69
C CYS A 28 -11.15 3.78 4.50
N LEU A 29 -11.66 2.61 4.16
CA LEU A 29 -12.74 2.46 3.16
C LEU A 29 -13.99 3.21 3.62
N ASN A 30 -14.39 3.00 4.88
CA ASN A 30 -15.55 3.67 5.46
C ASN A 30 -15.36 5.19 5.53
N GLU A 31 -14.17 5.66 5.91
CA GLU A 31 -13.84 7.10 5.97
C GLU A 31 -13.90 7.79 4.60
N ASN A 32 -13.60 7.06 3.52
CA ASN A 32 -13.54 7.61 2.16
C ASN A 32 -14.75 7.25 1.29
N GLY A 33 -15.77 6.60 1.88
CA GLY A 33 -16.98 6.20 1.15
C GLY A 33 -16.74 5.19 0.03
N LEU A 34 -15.69 4.36 0.15
CA LEU A 34 -15.33 3.34 -0.82
C LEU A 34 -15.88 1.97 -0.43
N GLY A 35 -16.28 1.19 -1.43
CA GLY A 35 -16.81 -0.16 -1.27
C GLY A 35 -15.75 -1.25 -1.39
N GLU A 36 -16.22 -2.50 -1.43
CA GLU A 36 -15.36 -3.67 -1.62
C GLU A 36 -14.66 -3.70 -2.99
N ASP A 37 -15.14 -2.92 -3.97
CA ASP A 37 -14.51 -2.75 -5.28
C ASP A 37 -13.07 -2.23 -5.16
N ALA A 38 -12.81 -1.32 -4.21
CA ALA A 38 -11.47 -0.82 -3.95
C ALA A 38 -10.54 -1.90 -3.37
N ILE A 39 -11.08 -2.89 -2.64
CA ILE A 39 -10.29 -4.02 -2.12
C ILE A 39 -9.81 -4.90 -3.26
N GLU A 40 -10.65 -5.17 -4.25
CA GLU A 40 -10.29 -6.00 -5.40
C GLU A 40 -9.18 -5.35 -6.23
N VAL A 41 -9.22 -4.02 -6.42
CA VAL A 41 -8.14 -3.26 -7.05
C VAL A 41 -6.81 -3.42 -6.28
N ILE A 42 -6.85 -3.24 -4.95
CA ILE A 42 -5.65 -3.40 -4.10
C ILE A 42 -5.10 -4.83 -4.17
N ARG A 43 -5.98 -5.85 -4.16
CA ARG A 43 -5.60 -7.27 -4.28
C ARG A 43 -5.01 -7.60 -5.64
N ALA A 44 -5.50 -6.96 -6.69
CA ALA A 44 -4.93 -7.05 -8.03
C ALA A 44 -3.58 -6.30 -8.14
N GLY A 45 -3.13 -5.62 -7.08
CA GLY A 45 -1.92 -4.81 -7.09
C GLY A 45 -2.02 -3.62 -8.04
N GLU A 46 -3.24 -3.13 -8.27
CA GLU A 46 -3.55 -1.97 -9.09
C GLU A 46 -3.80 -0.75 -8.19
N TYR A 47 -3.61 0.44 -8.74
CA TYR A 47 -3.85 1.70 -8.06
C TYR A 47 -4.66 2.62 -8.95
N ARG A 48 -5.77 3.15 -8.43
CA ARG A 48 -6.58 4.14 -9.14
C ARG A 48 -6.04 5.56 -8.89
N GLU A 49 -6.25 6.44 -9.85
CA GLU A 49 -5.85 7.84 -9.78
C GLU A 49 -6.95 8.76 -9.21
N ASP A 50 -8.12 8.22 -8.85
CA ASP A 50 -9.17 9.02 -8.24
C ASP A 50 -8.82 9.43 -6.80
N GLU A 51 -9.19 10.66 -6.44
CA GLU A 51 -8.94 11.25 -5.12
C GLU A 51 -9.44 10.36 -3.95
N PRO A 52 -10.64 9.74 -3.99
CA PRO A 52 -11.09 8.82 -2.95
C PRO A 52 -10.13 7.64 -2.73
N PHE A 53 -9.62 7.03 -3.80
CA PHE A 53 -8.67 5.91 -3.70
C PHE A 53 -7.30 6.35 -3.19
N GLN A 54 -6.80 7.49 -3.64
CA GLN A 54 -5.55 8.06 -3.11
C GLN A 54 -5.67 8.37 -1.61
N ASN A 55 -6.80 8.93 -1.18
CA ASN A 55 -7.10 9.20 0.23
C ASN A 55 -7.22 7.92 1.06
N LEU A 56 -7.75 6.83 0.50
CA LEU A 56 -7.75 5.49 1.12
C LEU A 56 -6.31 5.01 1.39
N VAL A 57 -5.43 5.08 0.38
CA VAL A 57 -4.04 4.65 0.50
C VAL A 57 -3.30 5.50 1.54
N TYR A 58 -3.44 6.82 1.46
CA TYR A 58 -2.87 7.75 2.43
C TYR A 58 -3.35 7.48 3.86
N CYS A 59 -4.66 7.29 4.05
CA CYS A 59 -5.25 6.93 5.34
C CYS A 59 -4.63 5.65 5.91
N ALA A 60 -4.46 4.62 5.08
CA ALA A 60 -3.90 3.34 5.51
C ALA A 60 -2.44 3.51 5.98
N TYR A 61 -1.59 4.20 5.22
CA TYR A 61 -0.20 4.46 5.62
C TYR A 61 -0.09 5.31 6.88
N LYS A 62 -0.95 6.33 7.00
CA LYS A 62 -1.01 7.20 8.17
C LYS A 62 -1.39 6.43 9.43
N LYS A 63 -2.49 5.67 9.40
CA LYS A 63 -2.94 4.88 10.56
C LYS A 63 -2.01 3.72 10.88
N PHE A 64 -1.30 3.19 9.88
CA PHE A 64 -0.27 2.18 10.12
C PHE A 64 0.92 2.74 10.92
N GLY A 65 1.16 4.05 10.85
CA GLY A 65 2.28 4.74 11.47
C GLY A 65 3.52 4.78 10.58
N ALA A 66 3.37 4.58 9.27
CA ALA A 66 4.46 4.56 8.31
C ALA A 66 4.71 5.91 7.63
N LEU A 67 4.09 7.00 8.09
CA LEU A 67 4.33 8.35 7.57
C LEU A 67 5.05 9.22 8.61
N ASP A 68 5.99 10.04 8.15
CA ASP A 68 6.62 11.09 8.95
C ASP A 68 5.77 12.38 8.99
N GLU A 69 6.26 13.40 9.67
CA GLU A 69 5.60 14.71 9.81
C GLU A 69 5.40 15.45 8.47
N ASN A 70 6.14 15.06 7.43
CA ASN A 70 6.06 15.62 6.08
C ASN A 70 5.24 14.72 5.14
N ASN A 71 4.49 13.75 5.68
CA ASN A 71 3.72 12.76 4.92
C ASN A 71 4.59 11.86 4.00
N ARG A 72 5.87 11.67 4.31
CA ARG A 72 6.76 10.76 3.59
C ARG A 72 6.78 9.39 4.25
N ILE A 73 6.94 8.34 3.45
CA ILE A 73 7.00 6.97 3.97
C ILE A 73 8.29 6.77 4.76
N ILE A 74 8.15 6.35 6.02
CA ILE A 74 9.26 5.89 6.87
C ILE A 74 9.62 4.47 6.42
N SER A 75 10.59 4.35 5.50
CA SER A 75 10.95 3.10 4.80
C SER A 75 11.16 1.92 5.75
N GLN A 76 11.82 2.15 6.88
CA GLN A 76 12.09 1.13 7.90
C GLN A 76 10.81 0.62 8.59
N VAL A 77 9.86 1.50 8.90
CA VAL A 77 8.59 1.11 9.53
C VAL A 77 7.73 0.31 8.56
N ALA A 78 7.70 0.71 7.28
CA ALA A 78 7.01 -0.04 6.24
C ALA A 78 7.66 -1.42 6.05
N ALA A 79 8.98 -1.47 5.86
CA ALA A 79 9.74 -2.70 5.59
C ALA A 79 9.67 -3.73 6.73
N ALA A 80 9.55 -3.29 7.99
CA ALA A 80 9.43 -4.18 9.15
C ALA A 80 8.21 -5.13 9.06
N SER A 81 7.22 -4.80 8.24
CA SER A 81 6.02 -5.62 8.03
C SER A 81 6.18 -6.68 6.96
N PHE A 82 7.19 -6.55 6.09
CA PHE A 82 7.39 -7.43 4.94
C PHE A 82 8.31 -8.61 5.27
N PRO A 83 8.21 -9.71 4.51
CA PRO A 83 9.20 -10.78 4.52
C PRO A 83 10.62 -10.25 4.27
N LYS A 84 11.61 -10.79 5.00
CA LYS A 84 13.02 -10.33 4.96
C LYS A 84 13.73 -10.57 3.63
N ASP A 85 13.16 -11.41 2.77
CA ASP A 85 13.66 -11.73 1.43
C ASP A 85 13.17 -10.74 0.35
N ILE A 86 12.61 -9.60 0.78
CA ILE A 86 12.19 -8.49 -0.06
C ILE A 86 12.88 -7.22 0.43
N ASP A 87 13.67 -6.58 -0.42
CA ASP A 87 14.36 -5.33 -0.10
C ASP A 87 13.43 -4.12 -0.30
N VAL A 88 12.46 -4.00 0.61
CA VAL A 88 11.42 -2.95 0.56
C VAL A 88 12.01 -1.56 0.79
N VAL A 89 13.08 -1.45 1.59
CA VAL A 89 13.74 -0.16 1.86
C VAL A 89 14.28 0.43 0.56
N THR A 90 15.05 -0.35 -0.19
CA THR A 90 15.61 0.09 -1.48
C THR A 90 14.50 0.49 -2.47
N VAL A 91 13.41 -0.28 -2.53
CA VAL A 91 12.27 0.05 -3.40
C VAL A 91 11.66 1.40 -3.02
N ILE A 92 11.30 1.61 -1.74
CA ILE A 92 10.68 2.87 -1.28
C ILE A 92 11.60 4.07 -1.51
N GLU A 93 12.89 3.93 -1.22
CA GLU A 93 13.87 5.01 -1.41
C GLU A 93 14.15 5.32 -2.90
N SER A 94 13.82 4.39 -3.80
CA SER A 94 13.86 4.64 -5.25
C SER A 94 12.64 5.40 -5.77
N CYS A 95 11.46 5.25 -5.14
CA CYS A 95 10.21 5.87 -5.58
C CYS A 95 10.21 7.41 -5.53
N GLY A 96 11.05 8.03 -4.69
CA GLY A 96 11.16 9.48 -4.55
C GLY A 96 12.12 10.17 -5.53
N LYS A 97 12.69 9.42 -6.48
CA LYS A 97 13.64 9.93 -7.49
C LYS A 97 13.00 10.21 -8.84
N GLU A 98 11.75 9.80 -9.02
CA GLU A 98 10.92 10.19 -10.15
C GLU A 98 9.92 11.22 -9.65
N ASP A 99 9.94 12.41 -10.25
CA ASP A 99 8.99 13.47 -9.89
C ASP A 99 7.57 12.92 -10.07
N GLY A 100 6.79 12.91 -8.98
CA GLY A 100 5.35 12.74 -9.06
C GLY A 100 4.78 13.92 -9.83
N ASN A 101 4.78 13.81 -11.16
CA ASN A 101 4.19 14.80 -12.04
C ASN A 101 2.67 14.62 -12.00
N THR A 102 2.05 15.15 -10.94
CA THR A 102 0.62 15.50 -10.92
C THR A 102 0.41 16.83 -11.60
#